data_AF-A0A7V9ZS71-F1
#
_entry.id   AF-A0A7V9ZS71-F1
#
_cell.length_a   1.000
_cell.length_b   1.000
_cell.length_c   1.000
_cell.angle_alpha   90.00
_cell.angle_beta   90.00
_cell.angle_gamma   90.00
#
_symmetry.space_group_name_H-M   'P 1'
#
loop_
_entity.id
_entity.type
_entity.pdbx_description
1 polymer ?
#
loop_
_entity_poly.entity_id
_entity_poly.type
_entity_poly.pdbx_seq_one_letter_code
_entity_poly.pdbx_strand_id
1 'polypeptide(L)' 'ARVAFSLFPTTMDDLFAVADMNEIMPPKSTWFEPKLKDGLLVHLI' A
#
# COMPACT_ATOMS: atom_id res chain seq x y z
N ALA A 1 -1.20 24.83 15.08
CA ALA A 1 0.05 24.04 15.11
C ALA A 1 -0.04 22.93 14.07
N ARG A 2 1.08 22.45 13.50
CA ARG A 2 1.11 21.29 12.59
C ARG A 2 1.90 20.15 13.24
N VAL A 3 1.43 18.92 13.05
CA VAL A 3 2.06 17.68 13.52
C VAL A 3 2.14 16.68 12.37
N ALA A 4 3.15 15.83 12.37
CA ALA A 4 3.32 14.74 11.41
C ALA A 4 3.70 13.46 12.16
N PHE A 5 3.32 12.31 11.60
CA PHE A 5 3.60 10.99 12.14
C PHE A 5 4.41 10.19 11.12
N SER A 6 5.40 9.46 11.62
CA SER A 6 6.14 8.47 10.85
C SER A 6 5.80 7.09 11.42
N LEU A 7 5.56 6.14 10.53
CA LEU A 7 5.19 4.76 10.86
C LEU A 7 6.18 3.82 10.16
N PHE A 8 6.37 2.63 10.72
CA PHE A 8 7.13 1.58 10.05
C PHE A 8 6.41 1.11 8.78
N PRO A 9 7.16 0.69 7.75
CA PRO A 9 6.55 0.14 6.55
C PRO A 9 5.89 -1.21 6.85
N THR A 10 4.71 -1.41 6.28
CA THR A 10 3.98 -2.69 6.31
C THR A 10 4.75 -3.74 5.50
N THR A 11 4.87 -4.96 6.03
CA THR A 11 5.48 -6.09 5.31
C THR A 11 4.47 -6.81 4.41
N MET A 12 4.95 -7.72 3.55
CA MET A 12 4.05 -8.58 2.77
C MET A 12 3.25 -9.53 3.66
N ASP A 13 3.85 -10.06 4.73
CA ASP A 13 3.18 -10.98 5.65
C ASP A 13 2.02 -10.30 6.39
N ASP A 14 2.20 -9.04 6.81
CA ASP A 14 1.14 -8.24 7.43
C ASP A 14 -0.05 -8.06 6.49
N LEU A 15 0.22 -7.81 5.20
CA LEU A 15 -0.82 -7.64 4.19
C LEU A 15 -1.65 -8.92 4.02
N PHE A 16 -1.00 -10.08 3.97
CA PHE A 16 -1.68 -11.36 3.85
C PHE A 16 -2.50 -11.69 5.10
N ALA A 17 -1.95 -11.43 6.29
CA ALA A 17 -2.67 -11.66 7.55
C ALA A 17 -3.99 -10.87 7.62
N VAL A 18 -3.99 -9.58 7.21
CA VAL A 18 -5.21 -8.75 7.18
C VAL A 18 -6.23 -9.28 6.17
N ALA A 19 -5.77 -9.74 5.00
CA ALA A 19 -6.65 -10.32 3.99
C ALA A 19 -7.29 -11.64 4.47
N ASP A 20 -6.52 -12.52 5.11
CA ASP A 20 -7.00 -13.79 5.67
C ASP A 20 -8.06 -13.58 6.77
N MET A 21 -7.96 -12.46 7.50
CA MET A 21 -8.97 -12.04 8.49
C MET A 21 -10.23 -11.42 7.85
N ASN A 22 -10.32 -11.31 6.52
CA ASN A 22 -11.36 -10.56 5.79
C ASN A 22 -11.47 -9.09 6.23
N GLU A 23 -10.34 -8.46 6.59
CA GLU A 23 -10.27 -7.05 6.99
C GLU A 23 -9.68 -6.17 5.87
N ILE A 24 -9.67 -4.85 6.10
CA ILE A 24 -9.19 -3.86 5.13
C ILE A 24 -8.07 -3.03 5.76
N MET A 25 -6.96 -2.90 5.02
CA MET A 25 -5.85 -2.02 5.40
C MET A 25 -6.29 -0.55 5.46
N PRO A 26 -5.83 0.24 6.46
CA PRO A 26 -6.13 1.67 6.50
C PRO A 26 -5.69 2.40 5.22
N PRO A 27 -6.39 3.47 4.79
CA PRO A 27 -6.03 4.18 3.58
C PRO A 27 -4.61 4.73 3.67
N LYS A 28 -3.81 4.50 2.61
CA LYS A 28 -2.41 4.95 2.47
C LYS A 28 -1.41 4.30 3.45
N SER A 29 -1.77 3.19 4.07
CA SER A 29 -0.86 2.39 4.92
C SER A 29 0.13 1.51 4.13
N THR A 30 -0.04 1.40 2.81
CA THR A 30 0.80 0.57 1.93
C THR A 30 1.28 1.35 0.69
N TRP A 31 2.48 1.01 0.20
CA TRP A 31 3.05 1.52 -1.04
C TRP A 31 3.68 0.37 -1.84
N PHE A 32 3.16 0.11 -3.04
CA PHE A 32 3.71 -0.89 -3.96
C PHE A 32 4.66 -0.25 -4.98
N GLU A 33 5.77 -0.93 -5.27
CA GLU A 33 6.71 -0.60 -6.34
C GLU A 33 7.04 -1.88 -7.13
N PRO A 34 6.81 -1.92 -8.46
CA PRO A 34 6.17 -0.87 -9.26
C PRO A 34 4.69 -0.73 -8.91
N LYS A 35 4.13 0.46 -9.13
CA LYS A 35 2.68 0.64 -9.04
C LYS A 35 1.98 -0.35 -9.96
N LEU A 36 0.87 -0.92 -9.47
CA LEU A 36 -0.03 -1.72 -10.29
C LEU A 36 -0.38 -0.91 -11.54
N LYS A 37 -0.12 -1.50 -12.70
CA LYS A 37 -0.38 -0.88 -14.00
C LYS A 37 -1.87 -0.98 -14.32
N ASP A 38 -2.68 -0.30 -13.52
CA ASP A 38 -4.13 -0.36 -13.63
C ASP A 38 -4.60 0.55 -14.77
N GLY A 39 -4.80 -0.05 -15.95
CA GLY A 39 -5.64 0.50 -17.04
C GLY A 39 -5.16 1.77 -17.75
N LEU A 40 -4.12 2.45 -17.30
CA LEU A 40 -3.52 3.59 -18.01
C LEU A 40 -2.45 3.08 -18.98
N LEU A 41 -2.51 3.51 -20.24
CA LEU A 41 -1.55 3.11 -21.26
C LEU A 41 -0.14 3.56 -20.84
N VAL A 42 0.71 2.61 -20.49
CA VAL A 42 2.10 2.88 -20.12
C VAL A 42 2.93 2.91 -21.41
N HIS A 43 3.21 4.11 -21.92
CA HIS A 43 4.16 4.27 -23.01
C HIS A 43 5.59 4.08 -22.46
N LEU A 44 6.21 2.95 -22.81
CA LEU A 44 7.61 2.67 -22.51
C LEU A 44 8.41 3.03 -23.77
N ILE A 45 9.36 3.97 -23.65
CA ILE A 45 10.35 4.32 -24.69
C ILE A 45 11.57 3.42 -24.50
#